data_AF-A0A352JUG2-F1
#
_entry.id   AF-A0A352JUG2-F1
#
_cell.length_a   1.000
_cell.length_b   1.000
_cell.length_c   1.000
_cell.angle_alpha   90.00
_cell.angle_beta   90.00
_cell.angle_gamma   90.00
#
_symmetry.space_group_name_H-M   'P 1'
#
loop_
_entity.id
_entity.type
_entity.pdbx_description
1 polymer ?
#
loop_
_entity_poly.entity_id
_entity_poly.type
_entity_poly.pdbx_seq_one_letter_code
_entity_poly.pdbx_strand_id
1 'polypeptide(L)'
;MANKCADYIKDLNDYLDGTLDLGLCHEIEEHVGHCQNCRIMINTMKQTVILCRNGIEEKLPDTLESKLKNVLRARWEEHFKKK
;
A
#
# COMPACT_ATOMS: atom_id res chain seq x y z
N MET A 1 -15.74 -13.16 -19.20
CA MET A 1 -14.27 -12.97 -19.18
C MET A 1 -13.89 -12.86 -17.71
N ALA A 2 -12.98 -13.70 -17.22
CA ALA A 2 -12.58 -13.63 -15.82
C ALA A 2 -11.69 -12.39 -15.64
N ASN A 3 -12.12 -11.43 -14.83
CA ASN A 3 -11.27 -10.33 -14.40
C ASN A 3 -10.00 -10.89 -13.78
N LYS A 4 -8.87 -10.23 -14.01
CA LYS A 4 -7.61 -10.67 -13.40
C LYS A 4 -7.66 -10.32 -11.92
N CYS A 5 -6.99 -11.11 -11.09
CA CYS A 5 -6.89 -10.82 -9.65
C CYS A 5 -6.40 -9.39 -9.38
N ALA A 6 -5.54 -8.84 -10.24
CA ALA A 6 -5.04 -7.47 -10.16
C ALA A 6 -6.15 -6.41 -10.29
N ASP A 7 -7.15 -6.66 -11.14
CA ASP A 7 -8.25 -5.71 -11.38
C ASP A 7 -9.13 -5.63 -10.13
N TYR A 8 -9.45 -6.78 -9.51
CA TYR A 8 -10.19 -6.81 -8.24
C TYR A 8 -9.45 -6.14 -7.09
N ILE A 9 -8.13 -6.34 -7.00
CA ILE A 9 -7.33 -5.68 -5.95
C ILE A 9 -7.35 -4.17 -6.15
N LYS A 10 -7.29 -3.70 -7.39
CA LYS A 10 -7.38 -2.27 -7.71
C LYS A 10 -8.73 -1.71 -7.25
N ASP A 11 -9.84 -2.33 -7.61
CA ASP A 11 -11.17 -1.85 -7.23
C ASP A 11 -11.34 -1.81 -5.70
N LEU A 12 -10.81 -2.81 -5.00
CA LEU A 12 -10.83 -2.84 -3.53
C LEU A 12 -9.96 -1.73 -2.90
N ASN A 13 -8.81 -1.41 -3.49
CA ASN A 13 -7.99 -0.28 -3.04
C ASN A 13 -8.70 1.05 -3.28
N ASP A 14 -9.26 1.25 -4.49
CA ASP A 14 -10.01 2.44 -4.85
C ASP A 14 -11.22 2.62 -3.92
N TYR A 15 -11.89 1.52 -3.52
CA TYR A 15 -12.96 1.52 -2.52
C TYR A 15 -12.46 1.98 -1.14
N LEU A 16 -11.32 1.48 -0.67
CA LEU A 16 -10.72 1.87 0.61
C LEU A 16 -10.27 3.33 0.62
N ASP A 17 -9.82 3.85 -0.52
CA ASP A 17 -9.42 5.25 -0.69
C ASP A 17 -10.61 6.18 -1.00
N GLY A 18 -11.82 5.64 -1.21
CA GLY A 18 -13.03 6.42 -1.48
C GLY A 18 -13.07 7.03 -2.88
N THR A 19 -12.36 6.43 -3.84
CA THR A 19 -12.24 6.91 -5.23
C THR A 19 -12.94 5.99 -6.25
N LEU A 20 -13.47 4.87 -5.79
CA LEU A 20 -14.25 3.95 -6.62
C LEU A 20 -15.59 4.57 -7.04
N ASP A 21 -16.07 4.17 -8.22
CA ASP A 21 -17.41 4.53 -8.69
C ASP A 21 -18.51 4.13 -7.67
N LEU A 22 -19.55 4.97 -7.56
CA LEU A 22 -20.61 4.80 -6.57
C LEU A 22 -21.45 3.53 -6.80
N GLY A 23 -21.65 3.11 -8.05
CA GLY A 23 -22.38 1.89 -8.36
C GLY A 23 -21.64 0.68 -7.81
N LEU A 24 -20.34 0.61 -8.06
CA LEU A 24 -19.51 -0.50 -7.59
C LEU A 24 -19.27 -0.45 -6.07
N CYS A 25 -19.22 0.75 -5.47
CA CYS A 25 -19.25 0.89 -4.02
C CYS A 25 -20.50 0.22 -3.42
N HIS A 26 -21.67 0.46 -4.02
CA HIS A 26 -22.92 -0.11 -3.53
C HIS A 26 -22.93 -1.65 -3.63
N GLU A 27 -22.45 -2.20 -4.74
CA GLU A 27 -22.33 -3.66 -4.92
C GLU A 27 -21.40 -4.29 -3.86
N ILE A 28 -20.28 -3.63 -3.55
CA ILE A 28 -19.35 -4.07 -2.51
C ILE A 28 -20.03 -4.02 -1.13
N GLU A 29 -20.73 -2.94 -0.81
CA GLU A 29 -21.44 -2.78 0.47
C GLU A 29 -22.53 -3.84 0.64
N GLU A 30 -23.31 -4.10 -0.40
CA GLU A 30 -24.32 -5.16 -0.41
C GLU A 30 -23.68 -6.53 -0.15
N HIS A 31 -22.60 -6.87 -0.86
CA HIS A 31 -21.91 -8.14 -0.68
C HIS A 31 -21.34 -8.28 0.74
N VAL A 32 -20.64 -7.25 1.23
CA VAL A 32 -20.07 -7.22 2.59
C VAL A 32 -21.16 -7.32 3.66
N GLY A 33 -22.34 -6.76 3.41
CA GLY A 33 -23.52 -6.87 4.25
C GLY A 33 -23.98 -8.30 4.50
N HIS A 34 -23.78 -9.20 3.53
CA HIS A 34 -24.26 -10.59 3.58
C HIS A 34 -23.14 -11.65 3.69
N CYS A 35 -21.88 -11.29 3.42
CA CYS A 35 -20.73 -12.21 3.44
C CYS A 35 -19.78 -11.91 4.60
N GLN A 36 -19.69 -12.83 5.57
CA GLN A 36 -18.78 -12.69 6.72
C GLN A 36 -17.30 -12.63 6.31
N ASN A 37 -16.87 -13.47 5.37
CA ASN A 37 -15.47 -13.52 4.94
C ASN A 37 -15.01 -12.21 4.32
N CYS A 38 -15.81 -11.63 3.42
CA CYS A 38 -15.48 -10.36 2.78
C CYS A 38 -15.53 -9.20 3.78
N ARG A 39 -16.41 -9.24 4.78
CA ARG A 39 -16.41 -8.27 5.88
C ARG A 39 -15.11 -8.30 6.68
N ILE A 40 -14.62 -9.50 7.04
CA ILE A 40 -13.33 -9.67 7.72
C ILE A 40 -12.20 -9.14 6.83
N MET A 41 -12.20 -9.46 5.53
CA MET A 41 -11.19 -9.01 4.58
C MET A 41 -11.13 -7.48 4.50
N ILE A 42 -12.27 -6.81 4.23
CA ILE A 42 -12.35 -5.35 4.14
C ILE A 42 -11.92 -4.69 5.46
N ASN A 43 -12.38 -5.20 6.60
CA ASN A 43 -11.98 -4.66 7.90
C ASN A 43 -10.47 -4.78 8.13
N THR A 44 -9.88 -5.91 7.74
CA THR A 44 -8.43 -6.13 7.86
C THR A 44 -7.67 -5.15 6.99
N MET A 45 -8.08 -4.98 5.74
CA MET A 45 -7.44 -4.01 4.84
C MET A 45 -7.56 -2.57 5.36
N LYS A 46 -8.73 -2.17 5.89
CA LYS A 46 -8.92 -0.86 6.55
C LYS A 46 -7.94 -0.66 7.71
N GLN A 47 -7.76 -1.68 8.55
CA GLN A 47 -6.79 -1.62 9.64
C GLN A 47 -5.34 -1.51 9.13
N THR A 48 -4.98 -2.22 8.07
CA THR A 48 -3.67 -2.07 7.42
C THR A 48 -3.44 -0.63 6.95
N VAL A 49 -4.44 0.00 6.29
CA VAL A 49 -4.36 1.41 5.87
C VAL A 49 -4.15 2.34 7.07
N ILE A 50 -4.88 2.13 8.16
CA ILE A 50 -4.74 2.91 9.40
C ILE A 50 -3.32 2.77 9.97
N LEU A 51 -2.80 1.55 10.07
CA LEU A 51 -1.45 1.28 10.58
C LEU A 51 -0.36 1.91 9.70
N CYS A 52 -0.51 1.83 8.38
CA CYS A 52 0.43 2.45 7.44
C CYS A 52 0.39 3.98 7.53
N ARG A 53 -0.80 4.60 7.65
CA ARG A 53 -0.94 6.06 7.77
C ARG A 53 -0.50 6.59 9.13
N ASN A 54 -0.72 5.83 10.20
CA ASN A 54 -0.35 6.18 11.56
C ASN A 54 1.04 5.68 11.95
N GLY A 55 1.77 5.05 11.02
CA GLY A 55 3.13 4.61 11.26
C GLY A 55 3.98 5.81 11.67
N ILE A 56 4.55 5.75 12.86
CA ILE A 56 5.49 6.77 13.32
C ILE A 56 6.75 6.62 12.49
N GLU A 57 7.20 7.71 11.87
CA GLU A 57 8.50 7.76 11.22
C GLU A 57 9.58 7.64 12.30
N GLU A 58 10.04 6.42 12.54
CA GLU A 58 11.17 6.15 13.40
C GLU A 58 12.45 6.60 12.70
N LYS A 59 13.23 7.47 13.36
CA LYS A 59 14.51 7.88 12.83
C LYS A 59 15.44 6.68 12.73
N LEU A 60 16.09 6.53 11.57
CA LEU A 60 17.21 5.61 11.43
C LEU A 60 18.28 5.97 12.48
N PRO A 61 18.90 4.98 13.15
CA PRO A 61 20.03 5.26 14.02
C PRO A 61 21.12 6.00 13.23
N ASP A 62 21.68 7.07 13.81
CA ASP A 62 22.64 7.96 13.12
C ASP A 62 23.81 7.21 12.48
N THR A 63 24.26 6.13 13.13
CA THR A 63 25.34 5.27 12.64
C THR A 63 24.96 4.50 11.38
N LEU A 64 23.71 4.04 11.28
CA LEU A 64 23.18 3.34 10.11
C LEU A 64 22.92 4.34 8.97
N GLU A 65 22.31 5.49 9.28
CA GLU A 65 22.04 6.54 8.30
C GLU A 65 23.34 7.01 7.62
N SER A 66 24.37 7.29 8.42
CA SER A 66 25.68 7.74 7.91
C SER A 66 26.34 6.69 7.04
N LYS A 67 26.34 5.41 7.46
CA LYS A 67 26.88 4.30 6.68
C LYS A 67 26.15 4.14 5.35
N LEU A 68 24.81 4.15 5.38
CA LEU A 68 23.99 4.02 4.19
C LEU A 68 24.27 5.14 3.19
N LYS A 69 24.29 6.40 3.64
CA LYS A 69 24.62 7.55 2.80
C LYS A 69 26.00 7.43 2.15
N ASN A 70 27.00 6.98 2.89
CA ASN A 70 28.35 6.80 2.37
C ASN A 70 28.42 5.69 1.31
N VAL A 71 27.78 4.54 1.55
CA VAL A 71 27.74 3.44 0.59
C VAL A 71 27.01 3.84 -0.69
N LEU A 72 25.83 4.47 -0.56
CA LEU A 72 25.07 4.95 -1.72
C LEU A 72 25.88 5.95 -2.54
N ARG A 73 26.58 6.88 -1.87
CA ARG A 73 27.45 7.86 -2.54
C ARG A 73 28.62 7.18 -3.27
N ALA A 74 29.34 6.27 -2.61
CA ALA A 74 30.46 5.57 -3.22
C ALA A 74 30.03 4.80 -4.47
N ARG A 75 28.92 4.04 -4.39
CA ARG A 75 28.35 3.33 -5.55
C ARG A 75 27.92 4.28 -6.65
N TRP A 76 27.27 5.39 -6.29
CA TRP A 76 26.90 6.41 -7.28
C TRP A 76 28.14 6.94 -8.00
N GLU A 77 29.21 7.27 -7.29
CA GLU A 77 30.44 7.78 -7.89
C GLU A 77 31.13 6.74 -8.79
N GLU A 78 31.19 5.47 -8.38
CA GLU A 78 31.72 4.38 -9.20
C GLU A 78 30.96 4.22 -10.52
N HIS A 79 29.63 4.30 -10.47
CA HIS A 79 28.77 4.07 -11.63
C HIS A 79 28.64 5.31 -12.54
N PHE A 80 28.61 6.51 -11.97
CA PHE A 80 28.25 7.73 -12.72
C PHE A 80 29.39 8.75 -12.87
N LYS A 81 30.46 8.70 -12.07
CA LYS A 81 31.57 9.67 -12.12
C LYS A 81 32.69 9.27 -13.10
N LYS A 82 32.60 8.09 -13.73
CA LYS A 82 33.51 7.61 -14.80
C LYS A 82 33.05 7.98 -16.22
N LYS A 83 32.44 9.16 -16.41
CA LYS A 83 32.14 9.71 -17.72
C LYS A 83 32.84 11.05 -17.92
#